data_AF-A0A7S0W3Z8-F1
#
_entry.id   AF-A0A7S0W3Z8-F1
#
_cell.length_a   1.000
_cell.length_b   1.000
_cell.length_c   1.000
_cell.angle_alpha   90.00
_cell.angle_beta   90.00
_cell.angle_gamma   90.00
#
_symmetry.space_group_name_H-M   'P 1'
#
loop_
_entity.id
_entity.type
_entity.pdbx_description
1 polymer ?
#
loop_
_entity_poly.entity_id
_entity_poly.type
_entity_poly.pdbx_seq_one_letter_code
_entity_poly.pdbx_strand_id
1 'polypeptide(L)'
;AAEPKGKKQRGAAKNPEPPLPRTQTPVGANRREPSASVASPESRELREKKPEYAFYLTGIIPDEKMKKDIQRLNGKVVDSADKCTHLVVGGEKKGVTFKFLECALIGGIYVVAEGFLHQSFRQDKWVRE
;
A
#
# COMPACT_ATOMS: atom_id res chain seq x y z
N ALA A 1 19.35 -31.34 40.26
CA ALA A 1 18.84 -32.61 39.69
C ALA A 1 18.22 -32.32 38.33
N ALA A 2 18.64 -33.09 37.32
CA ALA A 2 17.99 -33.38 36.05
C ALA A 2 17.48 -32.23 35.15
N GLU A 3 18.27 -31.89 34.12
CA GLU A 3 17.74 -31.90 32.75
C GLU A 3 17.46 -33.38 32.36
N PRO A 4 16.52 -33.68 31.43
CA PRO A 4 16.97 -33.87 30.04
C PRO A 4 15.92 -33.65 28.91
N LYS A 5 16.46 -33.20 27.77
CA LYS A 5 16.34 -33.74 26.38
C LYS A 5 14.96 -34.05 25.78
N GLY A 6 14.80 -33.60 24.52
CA GLY A 6 14.09 -34.35 23.49
C GLY A 6 13.77 -33.57 22.21
N LYS A 7 14.76 -33.37 21.31
CA LYS A 7 14.84 -34.00 19.97
C LYS A 7 13.52 -34.09 19.17
N LYS A 8 13.51 -33.48 17.97
CA LYS A 8 13.38 -34.22 16.68
C LYS A 8 13.61 -33.33 15.45
N GLN A 9 14.65 -33.69 14.70
CA GLN A 9 14.82 -33.42 13.27
C GLN A 9 13.87 -34.32 12.46
N ARG A 10 13.30 -33.79 11.37
CA ARG A 10 13.03 -34.44 10.07
C ARG A 10 13.05 -33.30 9.03
N GLY A 11 13.75 -33.32 7.90
CA GLY A 11 14.21 -34.44 7.09
C GLY A 11 13.48 -34.41 5.74
N ALA A 12 14.12 -33.79 4.74
CA ALA A 12 14.17 -34.09 3.29
C ALA A 12 12.92 -34.50 2.48
N ALA A 13 12.75 -33.84 1.32
CA ALA A 13 12.55 -34.43 -0.03
C ALA A 13 12.33 -33.29 -1.05
N LYS A 14 13.33 -32.84 -1.81
CA LYS A 14 13.59 -33.22 -3.22
C LYS A 14 12.39 -33.87 -3.94
N ASN A 15 11.84 -33.19 -4.94
CA ASN A 15 11.39 -33.84 -6.17
C ASN A 15 11.64 -32.92 -7.38
N PRO A 16 12.18 -33.44 -8.51
CA PRO A 16 12.63 -32.67 -9.66
C PRO A 16 11.52 -32.43 -10.70
N GLU A 17 11.79 -31.53 -11.64
CA GLU A 17 11.00 -31.18 -12.83
C GLU A 17 10.48 -32.38 -13.64
N PRO A 18 9.37 -32.21 -14.38
CA PRO A 18 9.17 -32.88 -15.65
C PRO A 18 9.55 -31.97 -16.86
N PRO A 19 10.21 -32.52 -17.90
CA PRO A 19 10.63 -31.77 -19.08
C PRO A 19 9.52 -31.53 -20.13
N LEU A 20 9.79 -30.53 -20.97
CA LEU A 20 9.09 -30.01 -22.18
C LEU A 20 8.27 -30.99 -23.03
N PRO A 21 7.34 -30.45 -23.83
CA PRO A 21 7.29 -30.79 -25.26
C PRO A 21 7.76 -29.64 -26.15
N ARG A 22 8.69 -29.96 -27.05
CA ARG A 22 9.10 -29.15 -28.22
C ARG A 22 8.07 -29.28 -29.35
N THR A 23 8.23 -28.37 -30.33
CA THR A 23 7.82 -28.48 -31.75
C THR A 23 6.36 -28.05 -32.05
N GLN A 24 6.00 -27.23 -33.05
CA GLN A 24 6.60 -26.87 -34.34
C GLN A 24 6.25 -25.43 -34.76
N THR A 25 7.17 -24.76 -35.43
CA THR A 25 6.93 -23.57 -36.26
C THR A 25 6.35 -23.99 -37.61
N PRO A 26 5.27 -23.38 -38.13
CA PRO A 26 5.04 -23.33 -39.56
C PRO A 26 5.72 -22.10 -40.16
N VAL A 27 6.74 -22.38 -40.99
CA VAL A 27 7.30 -21.48 -41.99
C VAL A 27 6.32 -21.37 -43.16
N GLY A 28 6.07 -20.15 -43.64
CA GLY A 28 5.34 -19.89 -44.88
C GLY A 28 4.65 -18.52 -44.85
N ALA A 29 5.40 -17.42 -44.97
CA ALA A 29 5.60 -16.71 -46.24
C ALA A 29 4.32 -16.11 -46.84
N ASN A 30 4.09 -14.80 -46.64
CA ASN A 30 4.14 -13.80 -47.72
C ASN A 30 3.69 -12.40 -47.27
N ARG A 31 4.64 -11.46 -47.35
CA ARG A 31 4.54 -10.25 -48.19
C ARG A 31 3.54 -9.17 -47.76
N ARG A 32 4.05 -8.11 -47.11
CA ARG A 32 4.08 -6.69 -47.55
C ARG A 32 4.33 -5.77 -46.35
N GLU A 33 5.55 -5.24 -46.25
CA GLU A 33 5.74 -3.84 -45.84
C GLU A 33 5.15 -2.94 -46.95
N PRO A 34 4.75 -1.67 -46.73
CA PRO A 34 5.33 -0.74 -45.73
C PRO A 34 4.30 0.12 -44.98
N SER A 35 4.70 0.64 -43.82
CA SER A 35 4.63 2.08 -43.53
C SER A 35 5.14 2.34 -42.13
N ALA A 36 6.18 3.16 -42.06
CA ALA A 36 6.55 3.88 -40.87
C ALA A 36 5.30 4.57 -40.30
N SER A 37 4.86 4.11 -39.13
CA SER A 37 4.00 4.86 -38.25
C SER A 37 4.70 4.90 -36.91
N VAL A 38 5.44 6.00 -36.75
CA VAL A 38 5.66 6.74 -35.51
C VAL A 38 5.66 5.85 -34.27
N ALA A 39 6.86 5.58 -33.76
CA ALA A 39 7.02 5.24 -32.36
C ALA A 39 6.25 6.26 -31.53
N SER A 40 5.08 5.88 -31.00
CA SER A 40 4.39 6.65 -29.97
C SER A 40 5.28 6.62 -28.72
N PRO A 41 5.90 7.74 -28.31
CA PRO A 41 6.64 7.83 -27.06
C PRO A 41 5.66 8.24 -25.94
N GLU A 42 4.49 7.60 -25.89
CA GLU A 42 3.45 7.85 -24.88
C GLU A 42 3.15 6.65 -23.99
N SER A 43 4.06 5.66 -23.96
CA SER A 43 4.26 4.89 -22.73
C SER A 43 5.29 5.61 -21.86
N ARG A 44 5.06 6.92 -21.66
CA ARG A 44 5.62 7.67 -20.55
C ARG A 44 5.22 6.91 -19.30
N GLU A 45 6.23 6.33 -18.66
CA GLU A 45 6.25 5.99 -17.25
C GLU A 45 4.88 6.13 -16.59
N LEU A 46 4.14 5.02 -16.43
CA LEU A 46 3.34 4.84 -15.23
C LEU A 46 4.35 4.90 -14.08
N ARG A 47 4.81 6.12 -13.75
CA ARG A 47 5.44 6.40 -12.48
C ARG A 47 4.39 5.92 -11.51
N GLU A 48 4.64 4.78 -10.88
CA GLU A 48 3.86 4.31 -9.76
C GLU A 48 3.71 5.52 -8.85
N LYS A 49 2.54 6.17 -8.93
CA LYS A 49 2.24 7.32 -8.10
C LYS A 49 2.29 6.72 -6.71
N LYS A 50 3.33 7.06 -5.95
CA LYS A 50 3.45 6.64 -4.56
C LYS A 50 2.08 6.85 -3.91
N PRO A 51 1.54 5.85 -3.20
CA PRO A 51 0.22 5.96 -2.61
C PRO A 51 0.17 7.23 -1.77
N GLU A 52 -0.71 8.16 -2.14
CA GLU A 52 -0.86 9.44 -1.44
C GLU A 52 -1.72 9.19 -0.21
N TYR A 53 -1.12 9.29 0.97
CA TYR A 53 -1.83 9.12 2.23
C TYR A 53 -2.70 10.36 2.48
N ALA A 54 -4.02 10.17 2.45
CA ALA A 54 -4.99 11.21 2.76
C ALA A 54 -5.64 10.95 4.13
N PHE A 55 -5.41 11.85 5.07
CA PHE A 55 -5.84 11.73 6.46
C PHE A 55 -7.06 12.57 6.75
N TYR A 56 -8.11 11.94 7.26
CA TYR A 56 -9.22 12.64 7.89
C TYR A 56 -9.08 12.55 9.40
N LEU A 57 -9.08 13.68 10.09
CA LEU A 57 -8.81 13.74 11.53
C LEU A 57 -10.11 13.94 12.31
N THR A 58 -10.34 13.12 13.33
CA THR A 58 -11.48 13.24 14.25
C THR A 58 -11.04 13.17 15.70
N GLY A 59 -11.61 14.05 16.53
CA GLY A 59 -11.24 14.18 17.96
C GLY A 59 -9.87 14.82 18.22
N ILE A 60 -9.19 15.31 17.17
CA ILE A 60 -7.87 15.97 17.22
C ILE A 60 -7.97 17.29 16.48
N ILE A 61 -7.37 18.34 17.03
CA ILE A 61 -7.18 19.62 16.34
C ILE A 61 -5.80 19.58 15.68
N PRO A 62 -5.71 19.59 14.34
CA PRO A 62 -4.40 19.51 13.68
C PRO A 62 -3.63 20.82 13.83
N ASP A 63 -2.53 20.74 14.58
CA ASP A 63 -1.54 21.81 14.64
C ASP A 63 -0.87 22.05 13.28
N GLU A 64 -0.39 23.28 13.06
CA GLU A 64 0.44 23.64 11.90
C GLU A 64 1.63 22.70 11.73
N LYS A 65 2.26 22.29 12.84
CA LYS A 65 3.39 21.37 12.84
C LYS A 65 2.97 20.00 12.29
N MET A 66 1.87 19.45 12.76
CA MET A 66 1.35 18.16 12.31
C MET A 66 1.05 18.18 10.80
N LYS A 67 0.43 19.26 10.30
CA LYS A 67 0.16 19.40 8.86
C LYS A 67 1.46 19.41 8.03
N LYS A 68 2.50 20.12 8.51
CA LYS A 68 3.82 20.15 7.87
C LYS A 68 4.52 18.80 7.89
N ASP A 69 4.46 18.08 9.01
CA ASP A 69 5.03 16.73 9.12
C ASP A 69 4.32 15.72 8.19
N ILE A 70 2.98 15.79 8.09
CA ILE A 70 2.20 14.99 7.15
C ILE A 70 2.59 15.29 5.70
N GLN A 71 2.68 16.57 5.34
CA GLN A 71 3.12 16.99 4.00
C GLN A 71 4.56 16.55 3.70
N ARG A 72 5.47 16.61 4.67
CA ARG A 72 6.86 16.14 4.54
C ARG A 72 6.91 14.67 4.15
N LEU A 73 6.04 13.85 4.71
CA LEU A 73 5.93 12.42 4.40
C LEU A 73 5.08 12.13 3.15
N ASN A 74 4.78 13.13 2.33
CA ASN A 74 3.98 13.00 1.11
C ASN A 74 2.53 12.54 1.39
N GLY A 75 1.99 12.94 2.53
CA GLY A 75 0.58 12.82 2.86
C GLY A 75 -0.13 14.18 2.81
N LYS A 76 -1.45 14.15 2.95
CA LYS A 76 -2.29 15.36 3.03
C LYS A 76 -3.38 15.18 4.08
N VAL A 77 -3.78 16.29 4.70
CA VAL A 77 -4.99 16.32 5.53
C VAL A 77 -6.15 16.72 4.64
N VAL A 78 -7.25 15.97 4.71
CA VAL A 78 -8.49 16.25 3.96
C VAL A 78 -9.60 16.60 4.93
N ASP A 79 -10.58 17.37 4.46
CA ASP A 79 -11.75 17.78 5.24
C ASP A 79 -13.00 16.93 4.97
N SER A 80 -12.88 15.95 4.08
CA SER A 80 -14.01 15.16 3.56
C SER A 80 -13.68 13.67 3.54
N ALA A 81 -14.67 12.84 3.88
CA ALA A 81 -14.50 11.40 3.98
C ALA A 81 -14.34 10.69 2.61
N ASP A 82 -14.81 11.28 1.52
CA ASP A 82 -14.69 10.75 0.14
C ASP A 82 -13.24 10.73 -0.38
N LYS A 83 -12.40 11.63 0.14
CA LYS A 83 -10.98 11.75 -0.23
C LYS A 83 -10.07 11.12 0.80
N CYS A 84 -10.65 10.54 1.85
CA CYS A 84 -9.94 9.93 2.95
C CYS A 84 -9.46 8.53 2.57
N THR A 85 -8.22 8.23 2.95
CA THR A 85 -7.70 6.85 2.95
C THR A 85 -7.51 6.35 4.37
N HIS A 86 -7.20 7.25 5.31
CA HIS A 86 -6.94 6.95 6.71
C HIS A 86 -7.72 7.91 7.61
N LEU A 87 -8.62 7.38 8.42
CA LEU A 87 -9.27 8.12 9.50
C LEU A 87 -8.38 8.03 10.74
N VAL A 88 -7.87 9.16 11.21
CA VAL A 88 -7.13 9.23 12.46
C VAL A 88 -8.09 9.61 13.58
N VAL A 89 -8.20 8.73 14.56
CA VAL A 89 -9.01 8.91 15.76
C VAL A 89 -8.09 9.26 16.93
N GLY A 90 -8.35 10.40 17.57
CA GLY A 90 -7.67 10.77 18.80
C GLY A 90 -8.60 11.39 19.84
N GLY A 91 -8.04 11.69 21.01
CA GLY A 91 -8.77 12.13 22.19
C GLY A 91 -9.28 11.00 23.10
N GLU A 92 -9.67 11.36 24.32
CA GLU A 92 -10.11 10.41 25.37
C GLU A 92 -11.44 9.71 25.06
N LYS A 93 -12.23 10.24 24.11
CA LYS A 93 -13.50 9.65 23.70
C LYS A 93 -13.36 9.07 22.31
N LYS A 94 -13.14 7.74 22.25
CA LYS A 94 -13.44 6.89 21.07
C LYS A 94 -14.96 6.79 20.83
N GLY A 95 -15.68 7.89 21.01
CA GLY A 95 -17.09 8.00 20.72
C GLY A 95 -17.28 8.00 19.22
N VAL A 96 -18.40 7.43 18.78
CA VAL A 96 -18.84 7.46 17.38
C VAL A 96 -19.02 8.93 16.98
N THR A 97 -18.03 9.50 16.29
CA THR A 97 -18.10 10.85 15.74
C THR A 97 -18.79 10.82 14.37
N PHE A 98 -19.39 11.93 13.95
CA PHE A 98 -19.98 12.03 12.60
C PHE A 98 -18.97 11.64 11.51
N LYS A 99 -17.73 12.13 11.62
CA LYS A 99 -16.61 11.77 10.74
C LYS A 99 -16.30 10.27 10.71
N PHE A 100 -16.43 9.60 11.86
CA PHE A 100 -16.25 8.16 11.96
C PHE A 100 -17.37 7.41 11.23
N LEU A 101 -18.62 7.84 11.40
CA LEU A 101 -19.76 7.26 10.68
C LEU A 101 -19.66 7.47 9.17
N GLU A 102 -19.29 8.67 8.73
CA GLU A 102 -19.09 8.95 7.29
C GLU A 102 -18.03 8.03 6.68
N CYS A 103 -16.90 7.83 7.37
CA CYS A 103 -15.86 6.91 6.90
C CYS A 103 -16.33 5.44 6.90
N ALA A 104 -17.08 5.03 7.91
CA ALA A 104 -17.63 3.67 7.99
C ALA A 104 -18.63 3.38 6.88
N LEU A 105 -19.39 4.38 6.42
CA LEU A 105 -20.36 4.25 5.33
C LEU A 105 -19.69 4.12 3.96
N ILE A 106 -18.59 4.84 3.71
CA ILE A 106 -17.86 4.78 2.44
C ILE A 106 -17.15 3.43 2.28
N GLY A 107 -16.60 2.90 3.37
CA GLY A 107 -15.82 1.66 3.37
C GLY A 107 -14.43 1.82 2.73
N GLY A 108 -13.55 0.86 2.98
CA GLY A 108 -12.18 0.90 2.44
C GLY A 108 -11.27 1.98 3.04
N ILE A 109 -11.69 2.59 4.15
CA ILE A 109 -10.89 3.58 4.91
C ILE A 109 -10.25 2.89 6.11
N TYR A 110 -8.95 3.11 6.28
CA TYR A 110 -8.20 2.58 7.40
C TYR A 110 -8.39 3.45 8.64
N VAL A 111 -8.76 2.86 9.76
CA VAL A 111 -8.96 3.59 11.01
C VAL A 111 -7.73 3.41 11.88
N VAL A 112 -6.98 4.50 12.08
CA VAL A 112 -5.73 4.51 12.84
C VAL A 112 -5.84 5.41 14.07
N ALA A 113 -5.05 5.12 15.11
CA ALA A 113 -4.94 5.99 16.27
C ALA A 113 -3.95 7.13 16.01
N GLU A 114 -4.04 8.23 16.76
CA GLU A 114 -3.07 9.33 16.72
C GLU A 114 -1.60 8.87 16.84
N GLY A 115 -1.35 7.80 17.62
CA GLY A 115 -0.02 7.21 17.77
C GLY A 115 0.63 6.77 16.45
N PHE A 116 -0.16 6.43 15.43
CA PHE A 116 0.33 6.11 14.09
C PHE A 116 1.09 7.30 13.47
N LEU A 117 0.53 8.50 13.58
CA LEU A 117 1.15 9.72 13.08
C LEU A 117 2.45 10.01 13.85
N HIS A 118 2.41 9.93 15.18
CA HIS A 118 3.59 10.15 16.02
C HIS A 118 4.74 9.18 15.70
N GLN A 119 4.43 7.90 15.52
CA GLN A 119 5.44 6.91 15.12
C GLN A 119 5.97 7.18 13.71
N SER A 120 5.10 7.56 12.78
CA SER A 120 5.49 7.87 11.40
C SER A 120 6.42 9.08 11.33
N PHE A 121 6.10 10.15 12.05
CA PHE A 121 6.94 11.36 12.12
C PHE A 121 8.31 11.07 12.75
N ARG A 122 8.35 10.20 13.77
CA ARG A 122 9.61 9.82 14.43
C ARG A 122 10.51 8.97 13.54
N GLN A 123 9.94 8.13 12.69
CA GLN A 123 10.69 7.23 11.79
C GLN A 123 10.93 7.82 10.40
N ASP A 124 10.42 9.03 10.15
CA ASP A 124 10.43 9.72 8.87
C ASP A 124 9.91 8.86 7.69
N LYS A 125 8.92 8.01 7.98
CA LYS A 125 8.25 7.12 7.02
C LYS A 125 6.87 6.73 7.55
N TRP A 126 5.94 6.39 6.67
CA TRP A 126 4.68 5.77 7.09
C TRP A 126 4.95 4.40 7.70
N VAL A 127 4.56 4.22 8.96
CA VAL A 127 4.58 2.89 9.59
C VAL A 127 3.45 2.04 8.99
N ARG A 128 3.55 0.72 9.12
CA ARG A 128 2.42 -0.14 8.79
C ARG A 128 1.36 0.03 9.89
N GLU A 129 0.12 0.18 9.43
CA GLU A 129 -1.10 0.27 10.25
C GLU A 129 -1.37 -0.96 11.10
#